data_AF-A0A954U9M1-F1
#
_entry.id   AF-A0A954U9M1-F1
#
_cell.length_a   1.000
_cell.length_b   1.000
_cell.length_c   1.000
_cell.angle_alpha   90.00
_cell.angle_beta   90.00
_cell.angle_gamma   90.00
#
_symmetry.space_group_name_H-M   'P 1'
#
loop_
_entity.id
_entity.type
_entity.pdbx_description
1 polymer ?
#
loop_
_entity_poly.entity_id
_entity_poly.type
_entity_poly.pdbx_seq_one_letter_code
_entity_poly.pdbx_strand_id
1 'polypeptide(L)' 'MLVLSRKAGQRIVISEEITITVLEVLGSRVRIGVEAPASVVIRRSELAAWPPIRVVNENGQVATSKVENVVLSQVG' A
#
# COMPACT_ATOMS: atom_id res chain seq x y z
N MET A 1 -17.48 0.43 -11.98
CA MET A 1 -17.39 0.14 -10.52
C MET A 1 -18.11 -1.16 -10.26
N LEU A 2 -17.42 -2.15 -9.69
CA LEU A 2 -18.04 -3.41 -9.22
C LEU A 2 -18.25 -3.31 -7.71
N VAL A 3 -19.42 -3.72 -7.20
CA VAL A 3 -19.79 -3.58 -5.79
C VAL A 3 -19.96 -4.96 -5.17
N LEU A 4 -19.21 -5.24 -4.10
CA LEU A 4 -19.22 -6.52 -3.39
C LEU A 4 -19.30 -6.27 -1.88
N SER A 5 -20.22 -6.95 -1.20
CA SER A 5 -20.33 -6.89 0.28
C SER A 5 -19.55 -8.04 0.92
N ARG A 6 -18.63 -7.72 1.84
CA ARG A 6 -17.81 -8.70 2.58
C ARG A 6 -17.93 -8.49 4.09
N LYS A 7 -17.99 -9.61 4.83
CA LYS A 7 -17.85 -9.63 6.29
C LYS A 7 -16.37 -9.72 6.69
N ALA A 8 -16.06 -9.44 7.95
CA ALA A 8 -14.73 -9.72 8.51
C ALA A 8 -14.33 -11.18 8.27
N GLY A 9 -13.07 -11.42 7.92
CA GLY A 9 -12.52 -12.70 7.50
C GLY A 9 -12.75 -13.07 6.04
N GLN A 10 -13.62 -12.37 5.30
CA GLN A 10 -13.86 -12.67 3.89
C GLN A 10 -12.89 -11.93 2.96
N ARG A 11 -12.66 -12.54 1.79
CA ARG A 11 -11.68 -12.07 0.80
C ARG A 11 -12.33 -11.73 -0.55
N ILE A 12 -11.65 -10.87 -1.29
CA ILE A 12 -11.89 -10.53 -2.70
C ILE A 12 -10.57 -10.80 -3.41
N VAL A 13 -10.61 -11.57 -4.50
CA VAL A 13 -9.44 -11.90 -5.31
C VAL A 13 -9.56 -11.16 -6.64
N ILE A 14 -8.50 -10.47 -7.05
CA ILE A 14 -8.40 -9.72 -8.29
C ILE A 14 -7.26 -10.33 -9.11
N SER A 15 -7.57 -10.84 -10.29
CA SER A 15 -6.64 -11.70 -11.05
C SER A 15 -6.17 -12.89 -10.20
N GLU A 16 -4.95 -13.38 -10.39
CA GLU A 16 -4.38 -14.51 -9.64
C GLU A 16 -3.42 -14.09 -8.52
N GLU A 17 -3.03 -12.81 -8.45
CA GLU A 17 -1.92 -12.36 -7.59
C GLU A 17 -2.33 -11.30 -6.56
N ILE A 18 -3.53 -10.71 -6.65
CA ILE A 18 -3.97 -9.65 -5.73
C ILE A 18 -5.13 -10.16 -4.87
N THR A 19 -4.98 -10.10 -3.55
CA THR A 19 -6.02 -10.47 -2.60
C THR A 19 -6.29 -9.32 -1.64
N ILE A 20 -7.56 -8.95 -1.51
CA ILE A 20 -8.04 -7.98 -0.52
C ILE A 20 -8.82 -8.75 0.55
N THR A 21 -8.40 -8.62 1.80
CA THR A 21 -9.05 -9.27 2.95
C THR A 21 -9.66 -8.22 3.86
N VAL A 22 -10.94 -8.38 4.21
CA VAL A 22 -11.55 -7.59 5.30
C VAL A 22 -11.11 -8.22 6.62
N LEU A 23 -10.15 -7.61 7.32
CA LEU A 23 -9.61 -8.15 8.56
C LEU A 23 -10.59 -7.92 9.72
N GLU A 24 -11.11 -6.70 9.85
CA GLU A 24 -11.95 -6.30 10.98
C GLU A 24 -12.84 -5.12 10.59
N VAL A 25 -14.03 -5.03 11.21
CA VAL A 25 -14.96 -3.90 11.06
C VAL A 25 -15.28 -3.36 12.45
N LEU A 26 -14.90 -2.10 12.70
CA LEU A 26 -15.06 -1.39 13.96
C LEU A 26 -15.88 -0.12 13.71
N GLY A 27 -17.20 -0.21 13.84
CA GLY A 27 -18.11 0.90 13.54
C GLY A 27 -17.95 1.38 12.10
N SER A 28 -17.40 2.59 11.92
CA SER A 28 -17.15 3.19 10.61
C SER A 28 -15.75 2.92 10.04
N ARG A 29 -14.87 2.26 10.80
CA ARG A 29 -13.51 1.91 10.37
C ARG A 29 -13.42 0.44 9.96
N VAL A 30 -12.73 0.18 8.86
CA VAL A 30 -12.47 -1.16 8.37
C VAL A 30 -10.96 -1.36 8.28
N ARG A 31 -10.46 -2.46 8.85
CA ARG A 31 -9.08 -2.91 8.63
C ARG A 31 -9.06 -3.79 7.38
N ILE A 32 -8.24 -3.41 6.42
CA ILE A 32 -8.12 -4.10 5.13
C ILE A 32 -6.69 -4.60 4.99
N GLY A 33 -6.54 -5.90 4.76
CA GLY A 33 -5.30 -6.51 4.31
C GLY A 33 -5.26 -6.49 2.78
N VAL A 34 -4.12 -6.14 2.21
CA VAL A 34 -3.89 -6.19 0.76
C VAL A 34 -2.61 -6.96 0.52
N GLU A 35 -2.73 -8.07 -0.20
CA GLU A 35 -1.63 -8.91 -0.66
C GLU A 35 -1.51 -8.71 -2.17
N ALA A 36 -0.31 -8.36 -2.63
CA ALA A 36 -0.01 -8.13 -4.03
C ALA A 36 1.50 -8.35 -4.28
N PRO A 37 1.92 -8.64 -5.52
CA PRO A 37 3.34 -8.72 -5.87
C PRO A 37 4.04 -7.37 -5.73
N ALA A 38 5.36 -7.38 -5.51
CA ALA A 38 6.17 -6.17 -5.30
C ALA A 38 6.20 -5.18 -6.49
N SER A 39 5.78 -5.63 -7.67
CA SER A 39 5.60 -4.78 -8.85
C SER A 39 4.38 -3.84 -8.73
N VAL A 40 3.41 -4.18 -7.89
CA VAL A 40 2.17 -3.43 -7.71
C VAL A 40 2.30 -2.50 -6.50
N VAL A 41 2.32 -1.21 -6.76
CA VAL A 41 2.40 -0.18 -5.72
C VAL A 41 1.02 0.03 -5.09
N ILE A 42 0.90 -0.24 -3.79
CA ILE A 42 -0.32 -0.01 -3.00
C ILE A 42 -0.17 1.30 -2.22
N ARG A 43 -1.13 2.21 -2.38
CA ARG A 43 -1.18 3.49 -1.66
C ARG A 43 -2.59 3.78 -1.19
N ARG A 44 -2.70 4.54 -0.11
CA ARG A 44 -3.97 5.16 0.28
C ARG A 44 -4.31 6.27 -0.72
N SER A 45 -5.59 6.45 -1.05
CA SER A 45 -6.01 7.35 -2.14
C SER A 45 -5.60 8.81 -1.87
N GLU A 46 -5.63 9.24 -0.61
CA GLU A 46 -5.18 10.55 -0.17
C GLU A 46 -3.66 10.78 -0.36
N LEU A 47 -2.88 9.70 -0.52
CA LEU A 47 -1.44 9.74 -0.79
C LEU A 47 -1.10 9.42 -2.26
N ALA A 48 -2.08 9.01 -3.07
CA ALA A 48 -1.84 8.59 -4.44
C ALA A 48 -1.30 9.73 -5.32
N ALA A 49 -1.70 10.97 -5.04
CA ALA A 49 -1.24 12.18 -5.72
C ALA A 49 0.15 12.68 -5.27
N TRP A 50 0.77 12.06 -4.26
CA TRP A 50 2.12 12.45 -3.86
C TRP A 50 3.10 12.03 -4.96
N PRO A 51 3.84 12.99 -5.58
CA PRO A 51 4.84 12.64 -6.57
C PRO A 51 5.83 11.66 -5.93
N PRO A 52 6.38 10.70 -6.68
CA PRO A 52 7.43 9.83 -6.14
C PRO A 52 8.48 10.74 -5.49
N ILE A 53 8.79 10.47 -4.22
CA ILE A 53 9.78 11.25 -3.49
C ILE A 53 11.06 11.21 -4.32
N ARG A 54 11.44 12.37 -4.87
CA ARG A 54 12.69 12.51 -5.60
C ARG A 54 13.76 12.76 -4.56
N VAL A 55 14.52 11.72 -4.23
CA VAL A 55 15.72 11.89 -3.42
C VAL A 55 16.75 12.53 -4.32
N VAL A 56 17.12 13.77 -4.04
CA VAL A 56 18.20 14.48 -4.73
C VAL A 56 19.41 14.40 -3.82
N ASN A 57 20.54 13.87 -4.31
CA ASN A 57 21.78 13.93 -3.54
C ASN A 57 22.34 15.37 -3.52
N GLU A 58 23.34 15.62 -2.67
CA GLU A 58 24.04 16.91 -2.58
C GLU A 58 24.64 17.39 -3.92
N ASN A 59 24.83 16.47 -4.87
CA ASN A 59 25.32 16.73 -6.22
C ASN A 59 24.20 16.99 -7.24
N GLY A 60 22.95 17.16 -6.80
CA GLY A 60 21.81 17.50 -7.67
C GLY A 60 21.24 16.33 -8.48
N GLN A 61 21.68 15.10 -8.23
CA GLN A 61 21.24 13.92 -8.97
C GLN A 61 20.02 13.27 -8.32
N VAL A 62 19.00 12.98 -9.12
CA VAL A 62 17.76 12.33 -8.67
C VAL A 62 17.98 10.82 -8.59
N ALA A 63 18.07 10.28 -7.38
CA ALA A 63 17.97 8.86 -7.12
C ALA A 63 16.49 8.46 -7.13
N THR A 64 16.07 7.73 -8.17
CA THR A 64 14.76 7.06 -8.18
C THR A 64 14.91 5.75 -7.42
N SER A 65 15.12 5.81 -6.10
CA SER A 65 15.17 4.61 -5.27
C SER A 65 13.75 4.06 -5.16
N LYS A 66 13.51 2.91 -5.80
CA LYS A 66 12.40 2.01 -5.47
C LYS A 66 12.42 1.85 -3.94
N VAL A 67 11.37 2.28 -3.25
CA VAL A 67 11.29 2.25 -1.79
C VAL A 67 11.10 0.79 -1.35
N GLU A 68 12.17 0.01 -1.43
CA GLU A 68 12.31 -1.25 -0.72
C GLU A 68 13.10 -0.95 0.55
N ASN A 69 12.40 -0.92 1.68
CA ASN A 69 12.92 -0.90 3.07
C ASN A 69 13.69 0.34 3.53
N VAL A 70 12.97 1.35 4.02
CA VAL A 70 13.49 2.19 5.12
C VAL A 70 13.29 1.40 6.42
N VAL A 71 14.34 0.69 6.82
CA VAL A 71 14.43 0.00 8.11
C VAL A 71 14.40 1.06 9.22
N LEU A 72 13.44 0.93 10.15
CA LEU A 72 13.44 1.62 11.44
C LEU A 72 14.66 1.12 12.24
N SER A 73 15.82 1.74 12.06
CA SER A 73 17.01 1.44 12.86
C SER A 73 17.54 2.63 13.67
N GLN A 74 16.74 3.68 13.86
CA GLN A 74 17.12 4.80 14.74
C GLN A 74 15.90 5.44 15.39
N VAL A 75 15.37 4.80 16.43
CA VAL A 75 14.96 5.51 17.65
C VAL A 75 15.43 4.64 18.82
N GLY A 76 16.56 5.03 19.41
CA GLY A 76 16.86 4.71 20.80
C GLY A 76 16.13 5.68 21.71
#